data_AF-A0A6N7CAJ0-F1
#
_entry.id   AF-A0A6N7CAJ0-F1
#
_cell.length_a   1.000
_cell.length_b   1.000
_cell.length_c   1.000
_cell.angle_alpha   90.00
_cell.angle_beta   90.00
_cell.angle_gamma   90.00
#
_symmetry.space_group_name_H-M   'P 1'
#
loop_
_entity.id
_entity.type
_entity.pdbx_description
1 polymer ?
#
loop_
_entity_poly.entity_id
_entity_poly.type
_entity_poly.pdbx_seq_one_letter_code
_entity_poly.pdbx_strand_id
1 'polypeptide(L)' 'MSTAISVIGLGNMGTTLARLFLTAGYETVVWNRTAAKATPLIQLGAVAASEVTAAVRDTALLCSASRTTGK' A
#
# COMPACT_ATOMS: atom_id res chain seq x y z
N MET A 1 16.09 -7.36 -10.37
CA MET A 1 15.22 -7.55 -9.20
C MET A 1 14.46 -6.24 -8.99
N SER A 2 13.18 -6.18 -9.35
CA SER A 2 12.34 -5.00 -9.07
C SER A 2 12.01 -5.01 -7.58
N THR A 3 12.40 -3.97 -6.86
CA THR A 3 12.10 -3.80 -5.44
C THR A 3 10.69 -3.21 -5.32
N ALA A 4 9.66 -4.06 -5.27
CA ALA A 4 8.30 -3.61 -5.05
C ALA A 4 8.08 -3.20 -3.58
N ILE A 5 7.31 -2.13 -3.37
CA ILE A 5 6.99 -1.57 -2.06
C ILE A 5 5.54 -1.89 -1.72
N SER A 6 5.30 -2.48 -0.55
CA SER A 6 3.95 -2.82 -0.10
C SER A 6 3.47 -1.88 0.98
N VAL A 7 2.31 -1.28 0.76
CA VAL A 7 1.63 -0.44 1.76
C VAL A 7 0.37 -1.16 2.24
N ILE A 8 0.38 -1.55 3.52
CA ILE A 8 -0.70 -2.29 4.17
C ILE A 8 -1.41 -1.36 5.15
N GLY A 9 -2.64 -1.00 4.81
CA GLY A 9 -3.44 -0.04 5.56
C GLY A 9 -3.45 1.32 4.89
N LEU A 10 -4.58 1.64 4.26
CA LEU A 10 -4.80 2.88 3.52
C LEU A 10 -5.53 3.92 4.39
N GLY A 11 -4.89 4.30 5.50
CA GLY A 11 -5.26 5.49 6.28
C GLY A 11 -4.71 6.77 5.64
N ASN A 12 -4.77 7.91 6.35
CA ASN A 12 -4.22 9.18 5.84
C ASN A 12 -2.72 9.05 5.51
N MET A 13 -1.92 8.51 6.44
CA MET A 13 -0.48 8.33 6.23
C MET A 13 -0.17 7.26 5.18
N GLY A 14 -0.82 6.09 5.24
CA GLY A 14 -0.60 5.02 4.25
C GLY A 14 -0.94 5.47 2.82
N THR A 15 -1.99 6.25 2.63
CA THR A 15 -2.35 6.80 1.32
C THR A 15 -1.31 7.80 0.83
N THR A 16 -0.79 8.66 1.70
CA THR A 16 0.29 9.61 1.35
C THR A 16 1.57 8.89 0.95
N LEU A 17 1.96 7.86 1.71
CA LEU A 17 3.15 7.05 1.41
C LEU A 17 3.01 6.34 0.07
N ALA A 18 1.87 5.68 -0.18
CA ALA A 18 1.62 5.02 -1.46
C ALA A 18 1.72 5.99 -2.64
N ARG A 19 1.16 7.21 -2.51
CA ARG A 19 1.31 8.25 -3.53
C ARG A 19 2.74 8.68 -3.74
N LEU A 20 3.51 8.82 -2.67
CA LEU A 20 4.91 9.23 -2.73
C LEU A 20 5.76 8.18 -3.45
N PHE A 21 5.55 6.90 -3.15
CA PHE A 21 6.25 5.80 -3.83
C PHE A 21 5.90 5.71 -5.32
N LEU A 22 4.61 5.85 -5.67
CA LEU A 22 4.18 5.91 -7.06
C LEU A 22 4.82 7.10 -7.81
N THR A 23 4.84 8.28 -7.19
CA THR A 23 5.42 9.49 -7.79
C THR A 23 6.94 9.35 -7.97
N ALA A 24 7.61 8.63 -7.08
CA ALA A 24 9.03 8.30 -7.19
C ALA A 24 9.33 7.18 -8.21
N GLY A 25 8.29 6.60 -8.84
CA GLY A 25 8.44 5.56 -9.87
C GLY A 25 8.65 4.15 -9.34
N TYR A 26 8.39 3.92 -8.05
CA TYR A 26 8.45 2.57 -7.48
C TYR A 26 7.18 1.78 -7.78
N GLU A 27 7.36 0.50 -8.09
CA GLU A 27 6.26 -0.45 -8.13
C GLU A 27 5.63 -0.54 -6.73
N THR A 28 4.40 -0.05 -6.60
CA THR A 28 3.74 0.09 -5.30
C THR A 28 2.53 -0.82 -5.26
N VAL A 29 2.59 -1.81 -4.38
CA VAL A 29 1.48 -2.71 -4.06
C VAL A 29 0.74 -2.17 -2.85
N VAL A 30 -0.59 -2.12 -2.93
CA VAL A 30 -1.43 -1.59 -1.85
C VAL A 30 -2.45 -2.63 -1.41
N TRP A 31 -2.67 -2.71 -0.10
CA TRP A 31 -3.73 -3.54 0.47
C TRP A 31 -4.42 -2.82 1.62
N ASN A 32 -5.72 -3.00 1.72
CA ASN A 32 -6.50 -2.54 2.86
C ASN A 32 -7.72 -3.42 3.06
N ARG A 33 -8.15 -3.60 4.32
CA ARG A 33 -9.37 -4.35 4.66
C ARG A 33 -10.61 -3.86 3.90
N THR A 34 -10.68 -2.55 3.64
CA THR A 34 -11.72 -1.96 2.77
C THR A 34 -11.11 -1.65 1.40
N ALA A 35 -11.42 -2.49 0.40
CA ALA A 35 -10.86 -2.39 -0.95
C ALA A 35 -11.15 -1.04 -1.64
N ALA A 36 -12.30 -0.42 -1.35
CA ALA A 36 -12.67 0.89 -1.92
C ALA A 36 -11.65 2.01 -1.62
N LYS A 37 -10.82 1.87 -0.58
CA LYS A 37 -9.75 2.84 -0.29
C LYS A 37 -8.54 2.72 -1.22
N ALA A 38 -8.36 1.56 -1.88
CA ALA A 38 -7.30 1.33 -2.84
C ALA A 38 -7.62 1.93 -4.22
N THR A 39 -8.90 2.07 -4.57
CA THR A 39 -9.37 2.61 -5.86
C THR A 39 -8.64 3.88 -6.32
N PRO A 40 -8.51 4.96 -5.52
CA PRO A 40 -7.80 6.16 -5.96
C PRO A 40 -6.29 5.96 -6.16
N LEU A 41 -5.69 4.95 -5.53
CA LEU A 41 -4.27 4.62 -5.72
C LEU A 41 -4.07 3.75 -6.95
N ILE A 42 -5.01 2.86 -7.27
CA ILE A 42 -5.00 2.07 -8.50
C ILE A 42 -5.06 2.99 -9.73
N GLN A 43 -5.90 4.03 -9.68
CA GLN A 43 -5.95 5.04 -10.74
C GLN A 43 -4.64 5.81 -10.93
N LEU A 44 -3.79 5.84 -9.91
CA LEU A 44 -2.45 6.44 -9.95
C LEU A 44 -1.35 5.43 -10.34
N GLY A 45 -1.71 4.18 -10.66
CA GLY A 45 -0.78 3.13 -11.07
C GLY A 45 -0.38 2.14 -9.98
N ALA A 46 -1.03 2.15 -8.81
CA ALA A 46 -0.81 1.14 -7.78
C ALA A 46 -1.41 -0.22 -8.15
N VAL A 47 -0.76 -1.29 -7.72
CA VAL A 47 -1.29 -2.65 -7.81
C VAL A 47 -2.03 -2.97 -6.53
N ALA A 48 -3.33 -3.27 -6.61
CA ALA A 48 -4.08 -3.71 -5.43
C ALA A 48 -3.91 -5.22 -5.22
N ALA A 49 -3.41 -5.61 -4.05
CA ALA A 49 -3.37 -7.01 -3.66
C ALA A 49 -4.76 -7.46 -3.18
N SER A 50 -5.14 -8.70 -3.51
CA SER A 50 -6.36 -9.34 -3.02
C SER A 50 -6.23 -9.79 -1.56
N GLU A 51 -5.03 -10.26 -1.19
CA GLU A 51 -4.70 -10.73 0.15
C GLU A 51 -3.44 -10.08 0.70
N VAL A 52 -3.39 -9.89 2.03
CA VAL A 52 -2.22 -9.32 2.71
C VAL A 52 -0.99 -10.22 2.54
N THR A 53 -1.18 -11.54 2.50
CA THR A 53 -0.15 -12.55 2.29
C THR A 53 0.52 -12.39 0.92
N ALA A 54 -0.26 -12.12 -0.12
CA ALA A 54 0.26 -11.82 -1.46
C ALA A 54 1.11 -10.54 -1.45
N ALA A 55 0.64 -9.50 -0.75
CA ALA A 55 1.37 -8.25 -0.64
C ALA A 55 2.72 -8.38 0.08
N VAL A 56 2.82 -9.25 1.10
CA VAL A 56 4.05 -9.43 1.89
C VAL A 56 5.08 -10.32 1.18
N ARG A 57 4.66 -11.26 0.32
CA ARG A 57 5.57 -12.23 -0.32
C ARG A 57 6.54 -11.59 -1.32
N ASP A 58 6.10 -10.58 -2.05
CA ASP A 58 6.87 -9.97 -3.14
C ASP A 58 7.45 -8.60 -2.80
N THR A 59 7.55 -8.23 -1.51
CA THR A 59 7.95 -6.87 -1.14
C THR A 59 9.14 -6.76 -0.21
N ALA A 60 9.97 -5.75 -0.51
CA ALA A 60 11.19 -5.47 0.23
C ALA A 60 10.98 -4.46 1.37
N LEU A 61 9.91 -3.64 1.31
CA LEU A 61 9.56 -2.66 2.32
C LEU A 61 8.06 -2.74 2.61
N LEU A 62 7.73 -2.97 3.88
CA LEU A 62 6.37 -3.04 4.40
C LEU A 62 6.06 -1.83 5.28
N CYS A 63 5.14 -0.97 4.84
CA CYS A 63 4.59 0.10 5.68
C CYS A 63 3.21 -0.29 6.20
N SER A 64 3.13 -0.61 7.50
CA SER A 64 1.86 -0.82 8.18
C SER A 64 1.43 0.47 8.89
N ALA A 65 0.25 1.00 8.52
CA ALA A 65 -0.31 2.19 9.14
C ALA A 65 -1.65 1.84 9.81
N SER A 66 -1.60 1.34 11.04
CA SER A 66 -2.78 1.09 11.86
C SER A 66 -3.15 2.36 12.64
N ARG A 67 -4.45 2.59 12.82
CA ARG A 67 -4.92 3.60 13.77
C ARG A 67 -4.86 2.97 15.16
N THR A 68 -3.79 3.21 15.91
CA THR A 68 -3.77 2.93 17.35
C THR A 68 -4.68 3.95 18.03
N THR A 69 -5.96 3.62 18.17
CA THR A 69 -6.77 4.26 19.21
C THR A 69 -6.22 3.78 20.54
N GLY A 70 -5.43 4.64 21.19
CA GLY A 70 -5.08 4.47 22.59
C GLY A 70 -6.35 4.40 23.42
N LYS A 71 -6.63 3.21 23.93
CA LYS A 71 -7.30 3.01 25.21
C LYS A 71 -6.31 2.27 26.09
#